data_AF-A0A0N8PZZ8-F1
#
_entry.id   AF-A0A0N8PZZ8-F1
#
_cell.length_a   1.000
_cell.length_b   1.000
_cell.length_c   1.000
_cell.angle_alpha   90.00
_cell.angle_beta   90.00
_cell.angle_gamma   90.00
#
_symmetry.space_group_name_H-M   'P 1'
#
loop_
_entity.id
_entity.type
_entity.pdbx_description
1 polymer ?
#
loop_
_entity_poly.entity_id
_entity_poly.type
_entity_poly.pdbx_seq_one_letter_code
_entity_poly.pdbx_strand_id
1 'polypeptide(L)'
;MIDPSQLPVPVTRTPIAQLEAAAAAAADPNSLSFAPVKNHNQSGLTQRRKIAIPPHRMTPLKRDWIKIYTPLVEECGLQVRMNVHKRQIEMKTSKHTPHPSSLTRAADFMSAYCTGFAVEDAIAMLRMEELYIESFEVKDVKMLHGDHLSRAIGRLAGHEGKMRFIIENSSRTRIVLADSKITILGTYANIAVARGAISALILGSPPGKVCANLRTYASRQRSRF
;
A
#
# COMPACT_ATOMS: atom_id res chain seq x y z
N MET A 1 -16.85 -5.52 -49.47
CA MET A 1 -16.09 -6.75 -49.76
C MET A 1 -15.48 -7.23 -48.45
N ILE A 2 -15.99 -8.32 -47.89
CA ILE A 2 -15.46 -8.96 -46.68
C ILE A 2 -14.37 -9.93 -47.12
N ASP A 3 -13.21 -9.87 -46.46
CA ASP A 3 -12.00 -10.63 -46.79
C ASP A 3 -12.22 -12.15 -46.57
N PRO A 4 -12.04 -13.01 -47.59
CA PRO A 4 -12.36 -14.45 -47.52
C PRO A 4 -11.45 -15.27 -46.59
N SER A 5 -10.48 -14.66 -45.92
CA SER A 5 -9.52 -15.31 -45.03
C SER A 5 -9.95 -15.44 -43.56
N GLN A 6 -11.10 -14.87 -43.17
CA GLN A 6 -11.60 -14.88 -41.77
C GLN A 6 -12.71 -15.91 -41.46
N LEU A 7 -12.94 -16.90 -42.33
CA LEU A 7 -13.85 -17.99 -42.01
C LEU A 7 -13.20 -18.98 -41.02
N PRO A 8 -13.93 -19.48 -40.00
CA PRO A 8 -13.43 -20.57 -39.16
C PRO A 8 -13.09 -21.78 -40.03
N VAL A 9 -11.87 -22.27 -39.95
CA VAL A 9 -11.48 -23.51 -40.64
C VAL A 9 -12.36 -24.67 -40.15
N PRO A 10 -12.80 -25.56 -41.05
CA PRO A 10 -13.59 -26.72 -40.67
C PRO A 10 -12.79 -27.58 -39.70
N VAL A 11 -13.46 -28.06 -38.65
CA VAL A 11 -12.88 -28.98 -37.67
C VAL A 11 -12.44 -30.25 -38.42
N THR A 12 -11.14 -30.39 -38.65
CA THR A 12 -10.56 -31.60 -39.23
C THR A 12 -10.82 -32.75 -38.25
N ARG A 13 -11.75 -33.64 -38.62
CA ARG A 13 -11.98 -34.88 -37.88
C ARG A 13 -10.70 -35.71 -38.00
N THR A 14 -9.96 -35.84 -36.90
CA THR A 14 -8.82 -36.76 -36.84
C THR A 14 -9.31 -38.17 -37.16
N PRO A 15 -8.61 -38.91 -38.05
CA PRO A 15 -9.00 -40.26 -38.43
C PRO A 15 -8.90 -41.22 -37.23
N ILE A 16 -9.83 -42.16 -37.17
CA ILE A 16 -10.05 -43.12 -36.06
C ILE A 16 -8.78 -43.92 -35.72
N ALA A 17 -7.88 -44.13 -36.68
CA ALA A 17 -6.60 -44.83 -36.48
C ALA A 17 -5.68 -44.19 -35.42
N GLN A 18 -5.79 -42.87 -35.19
CA GLN A 18 -4.99 -42.18 -34.15
C GLN A 18 -5.61 -42.28 -32.74
N LEU A 19 -6.88 -42.66 -32.61
CA LEU A 19 -7.51 -42.98 -31.33
C LEU A 19 -7.11 -44.37 -30.82
N GLU A 20 -6.86 -45.31 -31.74
CA GLU A 20 -6.51 -46.69 -31.40
C GLU A 20 -5.11 -46.80 -30.79
N ALA A 21 -4.17 -45.98 -31.26
CA ALA A 21 -2.81 -45.92 -30.70
C ALA A 21 -2.75 -45.34 -29.28
N ALA A 22 -3.72 -44.49 -28.89
CA ALA A 22 -3.83 -43.98 -27.52
C ALA A 22 -4.56 -44.96 -26.58
N ALA A 23 -5.40 -45.85 -27.11
CA ALA A 23 -6.13 -46.87 -26.35
C ALA A 23 -5.23 -48.06 -25.92
N ALA A 24 -4.13 -48.32 -26.63
CA ALA A 24 -3.21 -49.42 -26.32
C ALA A 24 -2.42 -49.26 -25.01
N ALA A 25 -2.52 -48.11 -24.32
CA ALA A 25 -1.89 -47.86 -23.02
C ALA A 25 -2.83 -48.04 -21.81
N ALA A 26 -4.09 -48.44 -22.01
CA ALA A 26 -5.06 -48.64 -20.93
C ALA A 26 -5.34 -50.14 -20.71
N ALA A 27 -4.75 -50.70 -19.66
CA ALA A 27 -4.84 -52.13 -19.33
C ALA A 27 -6.15 -52.56 -18.64
N ASP A 28 -7.22 -51.75 -18.63
CA ASP A 28 -8.50 -52.13 -18.02
C ASP A 28 -9.71 -51.54 -18.78
N PRO A 29 -10.71 -52.36 -19.19
CA PRO A 29 -11.84 -51.93 -20.01
C PRO A 29 -12.88 -51.05 -19.28
N ASN A 30 -12.66 -50.74 -18.00
CA ASN A 30 -13.51 -49.85 -17.20
C ASN A 30 -12.75 -48.63 -16.63
N SER A 31 -11.52 -48.39 -17.11
CA SER A 31 -10.68 -47.27 -16.69
C SER A 31 -10.88 -46.07 -17.61
N LEU A 32 -11.66 -45.08 -17.15
CA LEU A 32 -11.82 -43.80 -17.83
C LEU A 32 -10.54 -42.96 -17.65
N SER A 33 -9.65 -43.00 -18.64
CA SER A 33 -8.48 -42.13 -18.71
C SER A 33 -8.89 -40.75 -19.19
N PHE A 34 -9.07 -39.81 -18.26
CA PHE A 34 -9.23 -38.39 -18.60
C PHE A 34 -7.86 -37.79 -18.83
N ALA A 35 -7.64 -37.17 -20.00
CA ALA A 35 -6.49 -36.31 -20.20
C ALA A 35 -6.48 -35.25 -19.07
N PRO A 36 -5.33 -34.96 -18.45
CA PRO A 36 -5.27 -33.97 -17.38
C PRO A 36 -5.88 -32.69 -17.92
N VAL A 37 -6.92 -32.22 -17.24
CA VAL A 37 -7.53 -30.92 -17.54
C VAL A 37 -6.36 -29.96 -17.59
N LYS A 38 -6.12 -29.36 -18.76
CA LYS A 38 -5.31 -28.15 -18.81
C LYS A 38 -6.10 -27.22 -17.92
N ASN A 39 -5.69 -27.08 -16.66
CA ASN A 39 -6.14 -26.01 -15.81
C ASN A 39 -5.77 -24.79 -16.64
N HIS A 40 -6.74 -24.29 -17.40
CA HIS A 40 -6.83 -22.88 -17.65
C HIS A 40 -7.07 -22.37 -16.24
N ASN A 41 -5.98 -22.25 -15.46
CA ASN A 41 -5.91 -21.41 -14.30
C ASN A 41 -6.61 -20.17 -14.83
N GLN A 42 -7.86 -19.95 -14.41
CA GLN A 42 -8.55 -18.74 -14.79
C GLN A 42 -7.57 -17.68 -14.41
N SER A 43 -6.91 -17.08 -15.40
CA SER A 43 -5.81 -16.15 -15.18
C SER A 43 -6.38 -15.14 -14.20
N GLY A 44 -5.84 -15.15 -12.98
CA GLY A 44 -6.57 -14.87 -11.74
C GLY A 44 -7.65 -13.80 -11.89
N LEU A 45 -8.85 -14.10 -11.37
CA LEU A 45 -9.97 -13.16 -11.23
C LEU A 45 -9.44 -11.73 -11.12
N THR A 46 -9.70 -10.93 -12.16
CA THR A 46 -9.13 -9.59 -12.24
C THR A 46 -9.55 -8.79 -11.00
N GLN A 47 -8.58 -8.57 -10.10
CA GLN A 47 -8.85 -7.99 -8.82
C GLN A 47 -9.01 -6.48 -8.98
N ARG A 48 -10.10 -5.95 -8.44
CA ARG A 48 -10.40 -4.52 -8.44
C ARG A 48 -10.40 -4.03 -7.01
N ARG A 49 -9.80 -2.87 -6.77
CA ARG A 49 -9.84 -2.20 -5.48
C ARG A 49 -10.22 -0.74 -5.67
N LYS A 50 -11.06 -0.25 -4.76
CA LYS A 50 -11.54 1.13 -4.76
C LYS A 50 -11.13 1.80 -3.47
N ILE A 51 -10.63 3.02 -3.57
CA ILE A 51 -10.20 3.80 -2.41
C ILE A 51 -10.90 5.14 -2.45
N ALA A 52 -11.62 5.44 -1.37
CA ALA A 52 -12.29 6.72 -1.20
C ALA A 52 -11.28 7.77 -0.75
N ILE A 53 -11.37 8.96 -1.35
CA ILE A 53 -10.46 10.08 -1.06
C ILE A 53 -11.20 11.12 -0.22
N PRO A 54 -10.62 11.56 0.91
CA PRO A 54 -11.19 12.65 1.70
C PRO A 54 -11.37 13.95 0.89
N PRO A 55 -12.43 14.73 1.11
CA PRO A 55 -12.69 15.95 0.34
C PRO A 55 -11.53 16.95 0.34
N HIS A 56 -10.89 17.15 1.49
CA HIS A 56 -9.76 18.07 1.65
C HIS A 56 -8.48 17.62 0.89
N ARG A 57 -8.41 16.36 0.43
CA ARG A 57 -7.30 15.82 -0.37
C ARG A 57 -7.58 15.80 -1.87
N MET A 58 -8.78 16.15 -2.32
CA MET A 58 -9.14 16.10 -3.75
C MET A 58 -8.36 17.12 -4.58
N THR A 59 -8.15 18.33 -4.06
CA THR A 59 -7.40 19.40 -4.73
C THR A 59 -5.91 19.03 -4.92
N PRO A 60 -5.16 18.61 -3.87
CA PRO A 60 -3.77 18.20 -4.07
C PRO A 60 -3.66 16.94 -4.94
N LEU A 61 -4.65 16.03 -4.87
CA LEU A 61 -4.66 14.83 -5.72
C LEU A 61 -4.68 15.18 -7.21
N LYS A 62 -5.52 16.15 -7.62
CA LYS A 62 -5.57 16.59 -9.03
C LYS A 62 -4.25 17.24 -9.47
N ARG A 63 -3.62 18.02 -8.60
CA ARG A 63 -2.33 18.67 -8.88
C ARG A 63 -1.19 17.66 -9.05
N ASP A 64 -1.12 16.71 -8.14
CA ASP A 64 -0.01 15.75 -8.05
C ASP A 64 -0.33 14.42 -8.77
N TRP A 65 -1.44 14.35 -9.53
CA TRP A 65 -1.95 13.11 -10.14
C TRP A 65 -0.92 12.40 -11.00
N ILE A 66 -0.16 13.15 -11.82
CA ILE A 66 0.87 12.58 -12.70
C ILE A 66 1.92 11.84 -11.86
N LYS A 67 2.39 12.47 -10.76
CA LYS A 67 3.38 11.88 -9.85
C LYS A 67 2.87 10.62 -9.14
N ILE A 68 1.56 10.51 -8.92
CA ILE A 68 0.91 9.36 -8.28
C ILE A 68 0.65 8.25 -9.30
N TYR A 69 0.19 8.60 -10.51
CA TYR A 69 -0.17 7.67 -11.57
C TYR A 69 1.05 6.95 -12.13
N THR A 70 2.14 7.66 -12.43
CA THR A 70 3.37 7.11 -13.01
C THR A 70 3.89 5.87 -12.26
N PRO A 71 4.20 5.94 -10.95
CA PRO A 71 4.72 4.77 -10.23
C PRO A 71 3.71 3.61 -10.12
N LEU A 72 2.40 3.89 -10.09
CA LEU A 72 1.38 2.84 -10.04
C LEU A 72 1.30 2.04 -11.34
N VAL A 73 1.56 2.66 -12.48
CA VAL A 73 1.54 2.00 -13.79
C VAL A 73 2.89 1.37 -14.11
N GLU A 74 3.99 2.10 -13.88
CA GLU A 74 5.34 1.65 -14.25
C GLU A 74 5.88 0.59 -13.29
N GLU A 75 5.81 0.81 -11.96
CA GLU A 75 6.37 -0.14 -10.99
C GLU A 75 5.41 -1.30 -10.70
N CYS A 76 4.09 -1.04 -10.66
CA CYS A 76 3.09 -2.04 -10.29
C CYS A 76 2.30 -2.64 -11.47
N GLY A 77 2.36 -2.06 -12.67
CA GLY A 77 1.64 -2.57 -13.84
C GLY A 77 0.11 -2.57 -13.68
N LEU A 78 -0.45 -1.64 -12.89
CA LEU A 78 -1.87 -1.57 -12.58
C LEU A 78 -2.63 -0.64 -13.53
N GLN A 79 -3.89 -0.96 -13.82
CA GLN A 79 -4.80 -0.03 -14.49
C GLN A 79 -5.46 0.85 -13.43
N VAL A 80 -5.21 2.17 -13.50
CA VAL A 80 -5.70 3.14 -12.52
C VAL A 80 -6.65 4.13 -13.18
N ARG A 81 -7.80 4.37 -12.54
CA ARG A 81 -8.78 5.38 -12.94
C ARG A 81 -9.18 6.24 -11.75
N MET A 82 -9.20 7.55 -11.95
CA MET A 82 -9.79 8.49 -10.98
C MET A 82 -11.26 8.76 -11.35
N ASN A 83 -12.18 8.48 -10.43
CA ASN A 83 -13.58 8.89 -10.53
C ASN A 83 -13.81 10.14 -9.67
N VAL A 84 -13.85 11.30 -10.33
CA VAL A 84 -14.00 12.60 -9.67
C VAL A 84 -15.38 12.76 -9.01
N HIS A 85 -16.44 12.26 -9.66
CA HIS A 85 -17.81 12.40 -9.14
C HIS A 85 -18.01 11.59 -7.85
N LYS A 86 -17.53 10.33 -7.83
CA LYS A 86 -17.61 9.48 -6.63
C LYS A 86 -16.47 9.71 -5.64
N ARG A 87 -15.49 10.58 -5.97
CA ARG A 87 -14.28 10.84 -5.17
C ARG A 87 -13.53 9.55 -4.80
N GLN A 88 -13.38 8.67 -5.78
CA GLN A 88 -12.77 7.35 -5.61
C GLN A 88 -11.70 7.11 -6.67
N ILE A 89 -10.61 6.45 -6.29
CA ILE A 89 -9.66 5.86 -7.23
C ILE A 89 -9.97 4.38 -7.35
N GLU A 90 -10.10 3.93 -8.59
CA GLU A 90 -10.30 2.52 -8.93
C GLU A 90 -9.00 1.98 -9.53
N MET A 91 -8.51 0.89 -8.95
CA MET A 91 -7.32 0.18 -9.42
C MET A 91 -7.71 -1.24 -9.80
N LYS A 92 -7.11 -1.73 -10.88
CA LYS A 92 -7.42 -3.03 -11.46
C LYS A 92 -6.12 -3.72 -11.87
N THR A 93 -5.99 -5.02 -11.57
CA THR A 93 -4.85 -5.81 -12.04
C THR A 93 -4.91 -6.01 -13.56
N SER A 94 -3.74 -6.03 -14.20
CA SER A 94 -3.58 -6.22 -15.64
C SER A 94 -2.69 -7.41 -15.94
N LYS A 95 -2.57 -7.79 -17.22
CA LYS A 95 -1.63 -8.85 -17.64
C LYS A 95 -0.16 -8.49 -17.37
N HIS A 96 0.13 -7.20 -17.19
CA HIS A 96 1.47 -6.67 -16.95
C HIS A 96 1.80 -6.53 -15.46
N THR A 97 0.86 -6.89 -14.57
CA THR A 97 1.11 -6.84 -13.12
C THR A 97 2.05 -7.99 -12.73
N PRO A 98 3.24 -7.71 -12.17
CA PRO A 98 4.24 -8.74 -11.89
C PRO A 98 3.83 -9.67 -10.74
N HIS A 99 3.21 -9.11 -9.68
CA HIS A 99 2.79 -9.85 -8.51
C HIS A 99 1.39 -9.44 -8.03
N PRO A 100 0.56 -10.37 -7.53
CA PRO A 100 -0.77 -10.06 -7.00
C PRO A 100 -0.73 -9.14 -5.77
N SER A 101 0.36 -9.15 -5.00
CA SER A 101 0.60 -8.26 -3.86
C SER A 101 0.71 -6.78 -4.27
N SER A 102 0.99 -6.47 -5.55
CA SER A 102 1.13 -5.10 -6.04
C SER A 102 -0.15 -4.29 -5.90
N LEU A 103 -1.33 -4.93 -6.00
CA LEU A 103 -2.60 -4.23 -5.77
C LEU A 103 -2.77 -3.83 -4.30
N THR A 104 -2.33 -4.67 -3.37
CA THR A 104 -2.36 -4.37 -1.94
C THR A 104 -1.38 -3.23 -1.62
N ARG A 105 -0.14 -3.30 -2.11
CA ARG A 105 0.86 -2.24 -1.94
C ARG A 105 0.40 -0.89 -2.52
N ALA A 106 -0.19 -0.91 -3.72
CA ALA A 106 -0.81 0.27 -4.32
C ALA A 106 -1.96 0.83 -3.46
N ALA A 107 -2.72 -0.05 -2.80
CA ALA A 107 -3.77 0.38 -1.90
C ALA A 107 -3.24 1.01 -0.61
N ASP A 108 -2.16 0.48 -0.05
CA ASP A 108 -1.52 1.05 1.12
C ASP A 108 -0.85 2.40 0.80
N PHE A 109 -0.18 2.50 -0.36
CA PHE A 109 0.33 3.76 -0.92
C PHE A 109 -0.76 4.84 -1.02
N MET A 110 -1.90 4.49 -1.62
CA MET A 110 -3.01 5.43 -1.76
C MET A 110 -3.64 5.79 -0.41
N SER A 111 -3.71 4.84 0.53
CA SER A 111 -4.21 5.07 1.89
C SER A 111 -3.28 6.01 2.67
N ALA A 112 -1.97 5.87 2.50
CA ALA A 112 -0.96 6.79 3.03
C ALA A 112 -1.17 8.21 2.52
N TYR A 113 -1.31 8.35 1.20
CA TYR A 113 -1.56 9.64 0.57
C TYR A 113 -2.88 10.28 1.04
N CYS A 114 -3.93 9.47 1.23
CA CYS A 114 -5.21 9.95 1.77
C CYS A 114 -5.09 10.45 3.21
N THR A 115 -4.20 9.86 4.00
CA THR A 115 -3.98 10.25 5.40
C THR A 115 -3.20 11.56 5.54
N GLY A 116 -2.49 11.98 4.49
CA GLY A 116 -1.85 13.30 4.43
C GLY A 116 -0.35 13.29 4.18
N PHE A 117 0.26 12.12 3.96
CA PHE A 117 1.68 12.04 3.63
C PHE A 117 2.00 12.75 2.30
N ALA A 118 3.25 13.19 2.17
CA ALA A 118 3.78 13.69 0.92
C ALA A 118 3.84 12.56 -0.11
N VAL A 119 3.76 12.93 -1.40
CA VAL A 119 3.80 11.95 -2.50
C VAL A 119 5.14 11.20 -2.50
N GLU A 120 6.24 11.90 -2.26
CA GLU A 120 7.60 11.34 -2.23
C GLU A 120 7.77 10.30 -1.11
N ASP A 121 7.26 10.59 0.09
CA ASP A 121 7.29 9.65 1.21
C ASP A 121 6.37 8.44 0.96
N ALA A 122 5.23 8.65 0.31
CA ALA A 122 4.32 7.56 -0.04
C ALA A 122 4.96 6.63 -1.08
N ILE A 123 5.66 7.16 -2.10
CA ILE A 123 6.37 6.37 -3.12
C ILE A 123 7.38 5.42 -2.47
N ALA A 124 8.00 5.81 -1.34
CA ALA A 124 8.91 4.92 -0.62
C ALA A 124 8.27 3.59 -0.19
N MET A 125 6.95 3.56 0.05
CA MET A 125 6.23 2.31 0.35
C MET A 125 6.05 1.39 -0.85
N LEU A 126 6.07 1.91 -2.08
CA LEU A 126 6.06 1.06 -3.27
C LEU A 126 7.42 0.41 -3.49
N ARG A 127 8.50 1.10 -3.10
CA ARG A 127 9.88 0.62 -3.25
C ARG A 127 10.31 -0.38 -2.18
N MET A 128 9.95 -0.14 -0.91
CA MET A 128 10.38 -0.94 0.23
C MET A 128 9.17 -1.54 0.96
N GLU A 129 9.16 -2.87 1.10
CA GLU A 129 8.03 -3.60 1.71
C GLU A 129 8.04 -3.59 3.25
N GLU A 130 9.14 -3.17 3.88
CA GLU A 130 9.29 -3.12 5.33
C GLU A 130 8.74 -1.83 5.98
N LEU A 131 8.16 -0.92 5.17
CA LEU A 131 7.54 0.30 5.66
C LEU A 131 6.08 0.03 6.03
N TYR A 132 5.74 0.40 7.26
CA TYR A 132 4.39 0.27 7.81
C TYR A 132 3.82 1.64 8.13
N ILE A 133 2.50 1.70 8.17
CA ILE A 133 1.75 2.88 8.61
C ILE A 133 1.01 2.50 9.88
N GLU A 134 1.23 3.29 10.93
CA GLU A 134 0.50 3.16 12.18
C GLU A 134 -0.27 4.45 12.46
N SER A 135 -1.57 4.34 12.69
CA SER A 135 -2.41 5.46 13.11
C SER A 135 -2.89 5.24 14.54
N PHE A 136 -2.77 6.26 15.38
CA PHE A 136 -3.28 6.24 16.74
C PHE A 136 -3.90 7.59 17.09
N GLU A 137 -4.81 7.58 18.06
CA GLU A 137 -5.40 8.82 18.58
C GLU A 137 -4.74 9.23 19.90
N VAL A 138 -4.68 10.53 20.16
CA VAL A 138 -4.17 11.05 21.44
C VAL A 138 -4.99 10.50 22.64
N LYS A 139 -6.28 10.26 22.42
CA LYS A 139 -7.22 9.72 23.42
C LYS A 139 -6.87 8.30 23.86
N ASP A 140 -6.21 7.51 23.01
CA ASP A 140 -5.81 6.13 23.31
C ASP A 140 -4.70 6.08 24.38
N VAL A 141 -3.88 7.13 24.47
CA VAL A 141 -2.80 7.23 25.46
C VAL A 141 -3.31 7.85 26.75
N LYS A 142 -4.06 8.94 26.63
CA LYS A 142 -4.61 9.66 27.78
C LYS A 142 -5.90 10.35 27.36
N MET A 143 -6.95 10.15 28.13
CA MET A 143 -8.21 10.88 27.95
C MET A 143 -8.00 12.35 28.32
N LEU A 144 -7.85 13.19 27.30
CA LEU A 144 -7.65 14.64 27.40
C LEU A 144 -8.82 15.37 26.74
N HIS A 145 -9.24 16.47 27.35
CA HIS A 145 -10.37 17.28 26.90
C HIS A 145 -9.96 18.74 26.70
N GLY A 146 -10.57 19.41 25.72
CA GLY A 146 -10.43 20.84 25.48
C GLY A 146 -8.98 21.34 25.46
N ASP A 147 -8.68 22.30 26.34
CA ASP A 147 -7.37 22.96 26.44
C ASP A 147 -6.20 22.02 26.73
N HIS A 148 -6.46 20.89 27.41
CA HIS A 148 -5.41 19.92 27.66
C HIS A 148 -5.04 19.14 26.40
N LEU A 149 -6.01 18.89 25.51
CA LEU A 149 -5.77 18.25 24.21
C LEU A 149 -5.00 19.19 23.28
N SER A 150 -5.42 20.45 23.17
CA SER A 150 -4.73 21.45 22.35
C SER A 150 -3.31 21.70 22.84
N ARG A 151 -3.09 21.72 24.17
CA ARG A 151 -1.75 21.81 24.78
C ARG A 151 -0.89 20.59 24.47
N ALA A 152 -1.44 19.38 24.55
CA ALA A 152 -0.70 18.16 24.22
C ALA A 152 -0.28 18.13 22.74
N ILE A 153 -1.17 18.53 21.83
CA ILE A 153 -0.90 18.67 20.40
C ILE A 153 0.18 19.75 20.17
N GLY A 154 0.08 20.89 20.86
CA GLY A 154 1.07 21.97 20.78
C GLY A 154 2.47 21.54 21.22
N ARG A 155 2.58 20.64 22.21
CA ARG A 155 3.87 20.07 22.63
C ARG A 155 4.44 19.07 21.63
N LEU A 156 3.59 18.31 20.97
CA LEU A 156 3.97 17.36 19.93
C LEU A 156 4.50 18.09 18.68
N ALA A 157 3.80 19.13 18.24
CA ALA A 157 4.29 19.98 17.15
C ALA A 157 5.56 20.73 17.59
N GLY A 158 5.53 21.34 18.78
CA GLY A 158 6.54 22.31 19.21
C GLY A 158 6.45 23.61 18.41
N HIS A 159 7.33 24.57 18.71
CA HIS A 159 7.42 25.82 17.95
C HIS A 159 7.73 25.51 16.48
N GLU A 160 6.87 25.94 15.55
CA GLU A 160 7.00 25.71 14.09
C GLU A 160 7.23 24.25 13.68
N GLY A 161 6.74 23.28 14.47
CA GLY A 161 6.96 21.87 14.13
C GLY A 161 8.37 21.36 14.46
N LYS A 162 9.22 22.13 15.16
CA LYS A 162 10.59 21.74 15.51
C LYS A 162 10.65 20.41 16.26
N MET A 163 9.71 20.17 17.18
CA MET A 163 9.69 18.92 17.95
C MET A 163 9.35 17.73 17.05
N ARG A 164 8.33 17.86 16.20
CA ARG A 164 7.98 16.85 15.19
C ARG A 164 9.18 16.55 14.28
N PHE A 165 9.86 17.57 13.78
CA PHE A 165 11.03 17.41 12.91
C PHE A 165 12.19 16.69 13.60
N ILE A 166 12.44 17.00 14.88
CA ILE A 166 13.46 16.30 15.67
C ILE A 166 13.10 14.81 15.82
N ILE A 167 11.84 14.48 16.10
CA ILE A 167 11.40 13.08 16.22
C ILE A 167 11.54 12.36 14.87
N GLU A 168 11.06 12.96 13.79
CA GLU A 168 11.13 12.42 12.43
C GLU A 168 12.59 12.10 12.04
N ASN A 169 13.50 13.05 12.21
CA ASN A 169 14.91 12.86 11.85
C ASN A 169 15.62 11.86 12.77
N SER A 170 15.33 11.87 14.08
CA SER A 170 15.98 10.96 15.04
C SER A 170 15.54 9.51 14.87
N SER A 171 14.27 9.29 14.52
CA SER A 171 13.70 7.95 14.34
C SER A 171 13.67 7.48 12.88
N ARG A 172 14.02 8.34 11.92
CA ARG A 172 13.87 8.09 10.47
C ARG A 172 12.42 7.68 10.12
N THR A 173 11.46 8.40 10.69
CA THR A 173 10.03 8.21 10.41
C THR A 173 9.45 9.47 9.79
N ARG A 174 8.28 9.34 9.17
CA ARG A 174 7.46 10.47 8.74
C ARG A 174 6.21 10.53 9.59
N ILE A 175 5.88 11.73 10.09
CA ILE A 175 4.75 11.90 11.00
C ILE A 175 3.78 12.92 10.39
N VAL A 176 2.52 12.52 10.28
CA VAL A 176 1.40 13.40 9.94
C VAL A 176 0.56 13.60 11.20
N LEU A 177 0.29 14.87 11.51
CA LEU A 177 -0.54 15.27 12.63
C LEU A 177 -1.84 15.86 12.08
N ALA A 178 -2.97 15.22 12.38
CA ALA A 178 -4.31 15.61 11.97
C ALA A 178 -5.19 15.73 13.23
N ASP A 179 -5.13 16.90 13.88
CA ASP A 179 -5.81 17.21 15.14
C ASP A 179 -5.53 16.15 16.23
N SER A 180 -6.49 15.27 16.49
CA SER A 180 -6.38 14.18 17.48
C SER A 180 -5.74 12.91 16.94
N LYS A 181 -5.68 12.75 15.61
CA LYS A 181 -5.15 11.55 14.95
C LYS A 181 -3.71 11.80 14.50
N ILE A 182 -2.83 10.89 14.89
CA ILE A 182 -1.42 10.94 14.53
C ILE A 182 -1.12 9.68 13.73
N THR A 183 -0.48 9.87 12.58
CA THR A 183 -0.07 8.77 11.72
C THR A 183 1.42 8.80 11.51
N ILE A 184 2.06 7.66 11.76
CA ILE A 184 3.51 7.46 11.63
C ILE A 184 3.75 6.48 10.48
N LEU A 185 4.72 6.80 9.63
CA LEU A 185 5.23 5.92 8.59
C LEU A 185 6.69 5.60 8.87
N GLY A 186 7.05 4.32 8.82
CA GLY A 186 8.44 3.85 8.97
C GLY A 186 8.55 2.34 9.18
N THR A 187 9.74 1.87 9.54
CA THR A 187 9.93 0.47 9.94
C THR A 187 9.34 0.23 11.33
N TYR A 188 8.80 -0.96 11.59
CA TYR A 188 8.17 -1.31 12.87
C TYR A 188 8.97 -0.90 14.12
N ALA A 189 10.28 -1.18 14.16
CA ALA A 189 11.14 -0.80 15.28
C ALA A 189 11.25 0.72 15.48
N ASN A 190 11.29 1.48 14.40
CA ASN A 190 11.38 2.93 14.43
C ASN A 190 10.05 3.58 14.80
N ILE A 191 8.93 3.01 14.32
CA ILE A 191 7.59 3.44 14.71
C ILE A 191 7.39 3.27 16.22
N ALA A 192 7.81 2.14 16.81
CA ALA A 192 7.69 1.92 18.24
C ALA A 192 8.42 2.99 19.07
N VAL A 193 9.60 3.42 18.61
CA VAL A 193 10.39 4.47 19.27
C VAL A 193 9.75 5.85 19.12
N ALA A 194 9.25 6.17 17.92
CA ALA A 194 8.51 7.40 17.67
C ALA A 194 7.21 7.44 18.51
N ARG A 195 6.43 6.35 18.54
CA ARG A 195 5.24 6.19 19.38
C ARG A 195 5.57 6.38 20.87
N GLY A 196 6.66 5.80 21.35
CA GLY A 196 7.13 5.99 22.72
C GLY A 196 7.46 7.46 23.04
N ALA A 197 8.16 8.16 22.14
CA ALA A 197 8.48 9.57 22.30
C ALA A 197 7.22 10.47 22.28
N ILE A 198 6.29 10.20 21.37
CA ILE A 198 5.03 10.95 21.26
C ILE A 198 4.15 10.72 22.49
N SER A 199 4.04 9.46 22.93
CA SER A 199 3.29 9.10 24.15
C SER A 199 3.88 9.79 25.38
N ALA A 200 5.22 9.87 25.49
CA ALA A 200 5.89 10.58 26.57
C ALA A 200 5.56 12.08 26.59
N LEU A 201 5.48 12.73 25.41
CA LEU A 201 5.08 14.14 25.29
C LEU A 201 3.62 14.35 25.69
N ILE A 202 2.71 13.48 25.24
CA ILE A 202 1.29 13.53 25.60
C ILE A 202 1.11 13.37 27.12
N LEU A 203 1.88 12.46 27.74
CA LEU A 203 1.77 12.18 29.17
C LEU A 203 2.22 13.33 30.09
N GLY A 204 3.09 14.23 29.63
CA GLY A 204 3.65 15.25 30.54
C GLY A 204 5.15 15.43 30.47
N SER A 205 5.91 14.54 29.82
CA SER A 205 7.38 14.55 29.90
C SER A 205 7.99 15.84 29.33
N PRO A 206 8.92 16.50 30.04
CA PRO A 206 9.58 17.70 29.53
C PRO A 206 10.24 17.43 28.16
N PRO A 207 10.12 18.34 27.17
CA PRO A 207 10.65 18.12 25.83
C PRO A 207 12.17 17.89 25.83
N GLY A 208 12.90 18.55 26.74
CA GLY A 208 14.36 18.34 26.89
C GLY A 208 14.73 16.89 27.20
N LYS A 209 13.97 16.21 28.06
CA LYS A 209 14.19 14.79 28.39
C LYS A 209 13.90 13.89 27.18
N VAL A 210 12.83 14.19 26.42
CA VAL A 210 12.46 13.42 25.22
C VAL A 210 13.53 13.59 24.13
N CYS A 211 14.00 14.80 23.88
CA CYS A 211 15.09 15.06 22.94
C CYS A 211 16.40 14.36 23.34
N ALA A 212 16.74 14.34 24.62
CA ALA A 212 17.92 13.62 25.12
C ALA A 212 17.81 12.11 24.85
N ASN A 213 16.65 11.52 25.15
CA ASN A 213 16.41 10.10 24.88
C ASN A 213 16.48 9.77 23.37
N LEU A 214 15.90 10.61 22.52
CA LEU A 214 15.96 10.47 21.06
C LEU A 214 17.39 10.60 20.53
N ARG A 215 18.20 11.49 21.10
CA ARG A 215 19.61 11.64 20.73
C ARG A 215 20.43 10.40 21.07
N THR A 216 20.21 9.82 22.25
CA THR A 216 20.83 8.55 22.66
C THR A 216 20.39 7.39 21.78
N TYR A 217 19.12 7.37 21.35
CA TYR A 217 18.65 6.37 20.38
C TYR A 217 19.31 6.57 19.01
N ALA A 218 19.36 7.79 18.50
CA ALA A 218 19.96 8.11 17.22
C ALA A 218 21.47 7.78 17.19
N SER A 219 22.20 8.03 18.28
CA SER A 219 23.62 7.66 18.37
C SER A 219 23.83 6.14 18.33
N ARG A 220 22.97 5.38 19.01
CA ARG A 220 22.98 3.89 18.96
C ARG A 220 22.64 3.33 17.59
N GLN A 221 21.69 3.95 16.88
CA GLN A 221 21.34 3.54 15.52
C GLN A 221 22.49 3.83 14.54
N ARG A 222 23.24 4.92 14.76
CA ARG A 222 24.40 5.23 13.93
C ARG A 222 25.57 4.29 14.19
N SER A 223 25.79 3.85 15.44
CA SER A 223 26.90 2.95 15.79
C SER A 223 26.65 1.47 15.49
N ARG A 224 25.43 1.11 15.07
CA ARG A 224 25.06 -0.27 14.69
C ARG A 224 25.51 -0.63 13.27
N PHE A 225 26.02 0.34 12.52
CA PHE A 225 26.60 0.23 11.19
C PHE A 225 27.98 0.89 11.21
#